data_AF-A0A7J9AGK0-F1
#
_entry.id   AF-A0A7J9AGK0-F1
#
_cell.length_a   1.000
_cell.length_b   1.000
_cell.length_c   1.000
_cell.angle_alpha   90.00
_cell.angle_beta   90.00
_cell.angle_gamma   90.00
#
_symmetry.space_group_name_H-M   'P 1'
#
loop_
_entity.id
_entity.type
_entity.pdbx_description
1 polymer ?
#
loop_
_entity_poly.entity_id
_entity_poly.type
_entity_poly.pdbx_seq_one_letter_code
_entity_poly.pdbx_strand_id
1 'polypeptide(L)'
;MSAAVCGSKRSFFEDIPSSPSASVSKKLRRCSPSSPSSVRFAPPPSLLDHLQALFPHMDPELLERALLECGNNIDTAIKRLQELHLGAADATGEKMGPVEELGTTSEQGMPLFLAILIFFMGSSYLRQGKLMYVVEIAGTVTNNGEAADTTAQIPSAPETLPVDGAEWVDLFVGEMMCASSVDDAKARASKLLEVLEKSISEHVAKEAAQSFHKENMMLKEQIQVLIQENTVLKRAVAIQHERQKEYQDKNNELEHLKQLVSQYQEQLRTLEVNNYALTIHLRQAQQNNSIPGRFHPDIF
;
A
#
# COMPACT_ATOMS: atom_id res chain seq x y z
N MET A 1 6.67 -50.88 -20.03
CA MET A 1 5.87 -52.00 -19.51
C MET A 1 5.41 -51.62 -18.10
N SER A 2 4.09 -51.54 -17.90
CA SER A 2 3.31 -51.66 -16.64
C SER A 2 3.63 -50.70 -15.46
N ALA A 3 2.69 -50.13 -14.71
CA ALA A 3 1.23 -50.25 -14.65
C ALA A 3 0.62 -49.00 -13.97
N ALA A 4 -0.61 -48.70 -14.36
CA ALA A 4 -1.53 -47.80 -13.66
C ALA A 4 -2.18 -48.51 -12.46
N VAL A 5 -2.59 -47.75 -11.43
CA VAL A 5 -3.63 -48.18 -10.49
C VAL A 5 -4.68 -47.08 -10.36
N CYS A 6 -5.89 -47.51 -10.69
CA CYS A 6 -7.17 -46.81 -10.66
C CYS A 6 -7.79 -46.93 -9.26
N GLY A 7 -8.42 -45.85 -8.79
CA GLY A 7 -9.34 -45.87 -7.65
C GLY A 7 -10.58 -45.04 -8.00
N SER A 8 -11.72 -45.70 -8.10
CA SER A 8 -12.94 -45.27 -8.78
C SER A 8 -14.12 -45.18 -7.79
N LYS A 9 -15.08 -44.29 -8.10
CA LYS A 9 -16.51 -44.22 -7.67
C LYS A 9 -16.75 -43.58 -6.28
N ARG A 10 -17.70 -42.64 -6.12
CA ARG A 10 -19.14 -42.77 -6.48
C ARG A 10 -19.80 -41.43 -6.87
N SER A 11 -20.52 -41.46 -7.99
CA SER A 11 -21.58 -40.54 -8.43
C SER A 11 -22.94 -41.26 -8.28
N PHE A 12 -23.99 -40.56 -7.85
CA PHE A 12 -25.41 -40.91 -8.03
C PHE A 12 -26.19 -39.58 -8.01
N PHE A 13 -26.66 -39.04 -9.16
CA PHE A 13 -27.92 -39.32 -9.90
C PHE A 13 -29.13 -38.73 -9.13
N GLU A 14 -29.68 -37.56 -9.48
CA GLU A 14 -30.55 -37.20 -10.63
C GLU A 14 -31.99 -37.73 -10.48
N ASP A 15 -32.94 -36.80 -10.30
CA ASP A 15 -34.36 -37.01 -10.58
C ASP A 15 -35.05 -35.66 -10.86
N ILE A 16 -35.53 -35.51 -12.10
CA ILE A 16 -36.39 -34.44 -12.62
C ILE A 16 -37.82 -35.00 -12.72
N PRO A 17 -38.85 -34.17 -12.56
CA PRO A 17 -39.93 -34.24 -13.55
C PRO A 17 -40.39 -32.85 -14.05
N SER A 18 -40.15 -32.66 -15.35
CA SER A 18 -41.04 -32.22 -16.43
C SER A 18 -42.14 -31.18 -16.17
N SER A 19 -42.06 -30.11 -16.97
CA SER A 19 -43.16 -29.18 -17.30
C SER A 19 -44.39 -29.87 -17.92
N PRO A 20 -45.55 -29.19 -17.86
CA PRO A 20 -46.38 -29.08 -19.05
C PRO A 20 -46.75 -27.62 -19.39
N SER A 21 -47.30 -27.50 -20.61
CA SER A 21 -47.34 -26.39 -21.55
C SER A 21 -48.47 -25.37 -21.39
N ALA A 22 -48.16 -24.12 -21.81
CA ALA A 22 -48.95 -23.15 -22.59
C ALA A 22 -50.45 -22.88 -22.29
N SER A 23 -50.81 -21.61 -21.98
CA SER A 23 -51.42 -20.66 -22.95
C SER A 23 -52.04 -19.38 -22.32
N VAL A 24 -51.58 -18.23 -22.83
CA VAL A 24 -52.35 -17.07 -23.32
C VAL A 24 -53.11 -16.11 -22.36
N SER A 25 -52.60 -14.85 -22.38
CA SER A 25 -53.28 -13.53 -22.40
C SER A 25 -53.56 -12.71 -21.12
N LYS A 26 -52.84 -11.57 -21.08
CA LYS A 26 -53.28 -10.17 -20.86
C LYS A 26 -53.93 -9.81 -19.50
N LYS A 27 -53.29 -8.90 -18.75
CA LYS A 27 -53.64 -7.46 -18.64
C LYS A 27 -53.09 -6.85 -17.34
N LEU A 28 -52.17 -5.90 -17.52
CA LEU A 28 -51.96 -4.66 -16.76
C LEU A 28 -52.52 -4.59 -15.32
N ARG A 29 -51.64 -4.42 -14.33
CA ARG A 29 -51.67 -3.28 -13.38
C ARG A 29 -50.46 -3.30 -12.45
N ARG A 30 -49.76 -2.16 -12.42
CA ARG A 30 -48.74 -1.78 -11.43
C ARG A 30 -49.36 -1.79 -10.03
N CYS A 31 -48.58 -2.18 -9.02
CA CYS A 31 -48.28 -1.41 -7.81
C CYS A 31 -47.61 -2.31 -6.76
N SER A 32 -46.35 -2.00 -6.43
CA SER A 32 -45.64 -2.51 -5.26
C SER A 32 -46.20 -1.89 -3.98
N PRO A 33 -46.15 -2.59 -2.82
CA PRO A 33 -46.64 -2.05 -1.55
C PRO A 33 -45.69 -0.98 -1.01
N SER A 34 -46.30 0.01 -0.37
CA SER A 34 -45.72 1.24 0.15
C SER A 34 -44.82 0.97 1.37
N SER A 35 -43.55 1.37 1.27
CA SER A 35 -42.66 1.59 2.43
C SER A 35 -42.75 3.05 2.90
N PRO A 36 -42.56 3.33 4.20
CA PRO A 36 -42.95 4.61 4.80
C PRO A 36 -41.94 5.73 4.54
N SER A 37 -42.50 6.92 4.29
CA SER A 37 -42.00 8.27 4.58
C SER A 37 -40.48 8.53 4.49
N SER A 38 -40.15 9.24 3.42
CA SER A 38 -38.93 10.02 3.19
C SER A 38 -38.62 10.97 4.36
N VAL A 39 -37.62 10.63 5.17
CA VAL A 39 -36.75 11.64 5.78
C VAL A 39 -35.72 11.98 4.72
N ARG A 40 -35.83 13.16 4.11
CA ARG A 40 -34.83 13.69 3.18
C ARG A 40 -33.54 13.94 3.96
N PHE A 41 -32.70 12.91 4.09
CA PHE A 41 -31.28 13.15 4.21
C PHE A 41 -30.81 13.67 2.86
N ALA A 42 -30.33 14.92 2.84
CA ALA A 42 -29.54 15.40 1.72
C ALA A 42 -28.42 14.37 1.47
N PRO A 43 -28.09 14.03 0.20
CA PRO A 43 -26.92 13.22 -0.06
C PRO A 43 -25.72 13.89 0.65
N PRO A 44 -24.85 13.13 1.34
CA PRO A 44 -23.67 13.71 1.94
C PRO A 44 -22.90 14.45 0.84
N PRO A 45 -22.48 15.71 1.07
CA PRO A 45 -21.71 16.45 0.07
C PRO A 45 -20.50 15.59 -0.30
N SER A 46 -20.32 15.34 -1.59
CA SER A 46 -19.15 14.60 -2.04
C SER A 46 -17.90 15.41 -1.66
N LEU A 47 -16.79 14.74 -1.37
CA LEU A 47 -15.53 15.43 -1.03
C LEU A 47 -15.12 16.43 -2.13
N LEU A 48 -15.57 16.16 -3.36
CA LEU A 48 -15.42 17.02 -4.53
C LEU A 48 -16.26 18.30 -4.44
N ASP A 49 -17.53 18.21 -4.01
CA ASP A 49 -18.40 19.38 -3.83
C ASP A 49 -17.82 20.36 -2.79
N HIS A 50 -17.15 19.83 -1.76
CA HIS A 50 -16.50 20.65 -0.74
C HIS A 50 -15.29 21.43 -1.31
N LEU A 51 -14.47 20.78 -2.13
CA LEU A 51 -13.36 21.44 -2.82
C LEU A 51 -13.85 22.42 -3.89
N GLN A 52 -14.92 22.10 -4.60
CA GLN A 52 -15.50 22.97 -5.62
C GLN A 52 -16.09 24.24 -5.01
N ALA A 53 -16.63 24.16 -3.78
CA ALA A 53 -17.06 25.32 -3.02
C ALA A 53 -15.88 26.22 -2.58
N LEU A 54 -14.72 25.62 -2.27
CA LEU A 54 -13.51 26.36 -1.88
C LEU A 54 -12.73 26.93 -3.07
N PHE A 55 -12.84 26.30 -4.25
CA PHE A 55 -12.20 26.73 -5.49
C PHE A 55 -13.19 26.79 -6.67
N PRO A 56 -14.13 27.77 -6.68
CA PRO A 56 -15.19 27.83 -7.69
C PRO A 56 -14.70 28.11 -9.12
N HIS A 57 -13.45 28.58 -9.26
CA HIS A 57 -12.84 28.93 -10.54
C HIS A 57 -11.90 27.86 -11.10
N MET A 58 -11.70 26.76 -10.38
CA MET A 58 -10.83 25.67 -10.80
C MET A 58 -11.62 24.58 -11.52
N ASP A 59 -10.96 23.95 -12.50
CA ASP A 59 -11.54 22.88 -13.30
C ASP A 59 -11.86 21.66 -12.40
N PRO A 60 -13.11 21.15 -12.40
CA PRO A 60 -13.49 19.98 -11.61
C PRO A 60 -12.62 18.74 -11.88
N GLU A 61 -12.06 18.58 -13.09
CA GLU A 61 -11.16 17.45 -13.40
C GLU A 61 -9.84 17.54 -12.63
N LEU A 62 -9.33 18.76 -12.38
CA LEU A 62 -8.13 18.99 -11.57
C LEU A 62 -8.39 18.77 -10.07
N LEU A 63 -9.59 19.11 -9.60
CA LEU A 63 -10.01 18.85 -8.22
C LEU A 63 -10.13 17.34 -7.95
N GLU A 64 -10.74 16.60 -8.87
CA GLU A 64 -10.88 15.15 -8.77
C GLU A 64 -9.52 14.45 -8.82
N ARG A 65 -8.62 14.90 -9.70
CA ARG A 65 -7.25 14.39 -9.79
C ARG A 65 -6.43 14.67 -8.53
N ALA A 66 -6.54 15.87 -7.97
CA ALA A 66 -5.86 16.23 -6.72
C ALA A 66 -6.38 15.40 -5.54
N LEU A 67 -7.69 15.15 -5.46
CA LEU A 67 -8.27 14.26 -4.45
C LEU A 67 -7.76 12.82 -4.59
N LEU A 68 -7.73 12.30 -5.82
CA LEU A 68 -7.29 10.93 -6.08
C LEU A 68 -5.80 10.75 -5.73
N GLU A 69 -4.95 11.72 -6.10
CA GLU A 69 -3.53 11.71 -5.76
C GLU A 69 -3.26 11.89 -4.26
N CYS A 70 -4.14 12.59 -3.55
CA CYS A 70 -4.07 12.78 -2.10
C CYS A 70 -4.81 11.68 -1.32
N GLY A 71 -5.22 10.58 -1.96
CA GLY A 71 -5.86 9.45 -1.29
C GLY A 71 -7.21 9.80 -0.64
N ASN A 72 -7.98 10.69 -1.26
CA ASN A 72 -9.24 11.24 -0.77
C ASN A 72 -9.12 12.02 0.56
N ASN A 73 -7.92 12.49 0.92
CA ASN A 73 -7.71 13.36 2.07
C ASN A 73 -7.90 14.83 1.66
N ILE A 74 -9.01 15.44 2.11
CA ILE A 74 -9.38 16.82 1.76
C ILE A 74 -8.30 17.82 2.18
N ASP A 75 -7.79 17.76 3.41
CA ASP A 75 -6.83 18.75 3.93
C ASP A 75 -5.52 18.77 3.14
N THR A 76 -5.10 17.58 2.70
CA THR A 76 -3.90 17.42 1.87
C THR A 76 -4.13 17.93 0.45
N ALA A 77 -5.33 17.68 -0.11
CA ALA A 77 -5.73 18.18 -1.43
C ALA A 77 -5.86 19.73 -1.43
N ILE A 78 -6.40 20.33 -0.37
CA ILE A 78 -6.50 21.79 -0.22
C ILE A 78 -5.11 22.43 -0.24
N LYS A 79 -4.16 21.93 0.56
CA LYS A 79 -2.80 22.47 0.61
C LYS A 79 -2.12 22.43 -0.76
N ARG A 80 -2.23 21.30 -1.46
CA ARG A 80 -1.63 21.12 -2.79
C ARG A 80 -2.28 22.01 -3.85
N LEU A 81 -3.61 22.15 -3.82
CA LEU A 81 -4.33 23.05 -4.72
C LEU A 81 -3.98 24.53 -4.41
N GLN A 82 -3.74 24.91 -3.16
CA GLN A 82 -3.28 26.25 -2.81
C GLN A 82 -1.86 26.53 -3.31
N GLU A 83 -0.95 25.55 -3.22
CA GLU A 83 0.40 25.66 -3.80
C GLU A 83 0.36 25.85 -5.32
N LEU A 84 -0.53 25.13 -6.02
CA LEU A 84 -0.73 25.30 -7.47
C LEU A 84 -1.28 26.70 -7.83
N HIS A 85 -2.12 27.30 -6.99
CA HIS A 85 -2.59 28.67 -7.19
C HIS A 85 -1.51 29.72 -6.91
N LEU A 86 -0.64 29.49 -5.93
CA LEU A 86 0.45 30.40 -5.56
C LEU A 86 1.65 30.32 -6.53
N GLY A 87 1.83 29.19 -7.22
CA GLY A 87 2.88 29.01 -8.23
C GLY A 87 2.55 29.57 -9.62
N ALA A 88 1.30 29.97 -9.88
CA ALA A 88 0.86 30.43 -11.20
C ALA A 88 1.09 31.93 -11.47
N ALA A 89 1.61 32.70 -10.50
CA ALA A 89 1.84 34.14 -10.65
C ALA A 89 3.21 34.51 -11.27
N ASP A 90 4.19 33.59 -11.30
CA ASP A 90 5.56 33.87 -11.76
C ASP A 90 5.99 32.95 -12.92
N ALA A 91 5.28 32.98 -14.04
CA ALA A 91 5.78 32.41 -15.30
C ALA A 91 5.09 33.01 -16.53
N THR A 92 5.11 34.35 -16.66
CA THR A 92 4.83 35.00 -17.95
C THR A 92 6.12 35.27 -18.70
N GLY A 93 6.27 34.62 -19.85
CA GLY A 93 7.08 35.13 -20.95
C GLY A 93 8.11 34.15 -21.50
N GLU A 94 7.70 33.30 -22.44
CA GLU A 94 8.20 33.36 -23.82
C GLU A 94 7.41 32.42 -24.73
N LYS A 95 7.13 32.89 -25.94
CA LYS A 95 6.18 32.37 -26.91
C LYS A 95 6.93 32.19 -28.22
N MET A 96 7.01 30.97 -28.78
CA MET A 96 7.13 30.77 -30.24
C MET A 96 6.81 29.33 -30.66
N GLY A 97 5.60 29.13 -31.19
CA GLY A 97 5.32 28.51 -32.49
C GLY A 97 5.37 26.98 -32.67
N PRO A 98 4.48 26.38 -33.50
CA PRO A 98 4.15 24.95 -33.49
C PRO A 98 4.65 24.19 -34.75
N VAL A 99 4.20 22.91 -34.90
CA VAL A 99 4.32 22.00 -36.08
C VAL A 99 5.53 21.05 -35.94
N GLU A 100 5.45 19.70 -35.91
CA GLU A 100 4.63 18.72 -36.64
C GLU A 100 4.18 17.50 -35.80
N GLU A 101 3.12 16.89 -36.32
CA GLU A 101 2.46 15.63 -35.99
C GLU A 101 3.19 14.45 -36.65
N LEU A 102 3.52 13.36 -35.94
CA LEU A 102 3.53 12.01 -36.51
C LEU A 102 3.69 10.88 -35.46
N GLY A 103 2.84 9.87 -35.55
CA GLY A 103 3.26 8.48 -35.29
C GLY A 103 2.77 7.82 -34.01
N THR A 104 1.55 7.29 -34.06
CA THR A 104 1.00 6.29 -33.13
C THR A 104 1.84 5.00 -33.09
N THR A 105 2.22 4.50 -31.91
CA THR A 105 2.21 3.05 -31.59
C THR A 105 2.14 2.81 -30.07
N SER A 106 1.04 2.19 -29.65
CA SER A 106 0.79 1.44 -28.41
C SER A 106 1.90 1.43 -27.33
N GLU A 107 1.79 2.34 -26.36
CA GLU A 107 2.52 2.28 -25.09
C GLU A 107 1.53 1.97 -23.95
N GLN A 108 1.13 0.70 -23.82
CA GLN A 108 0.28 0.26 -22.70
C GLN A 108 1.09 -0.42 -21.57
N GLY A 109 2.42 -0.54 -21.71
CA GLY A 109 3.31 -1.09 -20.69
C GLY A 109 4.09 -0.06 -19.87
N MET A 110 4.11 1.19 -20.32
CA MET A 110 4.96 2.24 -19.75
C MET A 110 4.39 3.02 -18.56
N PRO A 111 3.06 3.14 -18.34
CA PRO A 111 2.58 3.79 -17.12
C PRO A 111 2.82 2.93 -15.88
N LEU A 112 2.79 1.60 -15.99
CA LEU A 112 2.94 0.69 -14.85
C LEU A 112 4.41 0.56 -14.42
N PHE A 113 5.32 0.50 -15.39
CA PHE A 113 6.76 0.46 -15.12
C PHE A 113 7.26 1.77 -14.51
N LEU A 114 6.78 2.92 -15.02
CA LEU A 114 7.10 4.24 -14.47
C LEU A 114 6.47 4.42 -13.08
N ALA A 115 5.24 3.96 -12.85
CA ALA A 115 4.61 4.00 -11.52
C ALA A 115 5.35 3.12 -10.50
N ILE A 116 5.82 1.94 -10.91
CA ILE A 116 6.66 1.07 -10.06
C ILE A 116 8.00 1.78 -9.79
N LEU A 117 8.69 2.31 -10.79
CA LEU A 117 9.95 3.04 -10.59
C LEU A 117 9.79 4.24 -9.65
N ILE A 118 8.72 5.02 -9.80
CA ILE A 118 8.42 6.18 -8.93
C ILE A 118 8.16 5.72 -7.49
N PHE A 119 7.39 4.64 -7.30
CA PHE A 119 7.11 4.09 -5.97
C PHE A 119 8.36 3.52 -5.29
N PHE A 120 9.23 2.86 -6.04
CA PHE A 120 10.46 2.23 -5.53
C PHE A 120 11.59 3.24 -5.28
N MET A 121 11.77 4.23 -6.16
CA MET A 121 12.73 5.33 -5.96
C MET A 121 12.28 6.23 -4.81
N GLY A 122 11.00 6.60 -4.72
CA GLY A 122 10.50 7.37 -3.58
C GLY A 122 10.72 6.66 -2.23
N SER A 123 10.54 5.34 -2.20
CA SER A 123 10.72 4.53 -0.99
C SER A 123 12.18 4.24 -0.63
N SER A 124 13.08 4.13 -1.60
CA SER A 124 14.51 3.84 -1.36
C SER A 124 15.27 5.05 -0.81
N TYR A 125 15.01 6.25 -1.34
CA TYR A 125 15.60 7.50 -0.84
C TYR A 125 15.10 7.83 0.57
N LEU A 126 13.83 7.61 0.88
CA LEU A 126 13.28 7.80 2.22
C LEU A 126 13.82 6.77 3.23
N ARG A 127 14.09 5.53 2.78
CA ARG A 127 14.71 4.48 3.61
C ARG A 127 16.19 4.70 3.87
N GLN A 128 16.99 5.11 2.89
CA GLN A 128 18.43 5.35 3.08
C GLN A 128 18.65 6.53 4.04
N GLY A 129 17.88 7.61 3.90
CA GLY A 129 17.89 8.71 4.87
C GLY A 129 17.55 8.25 6.29
N LYS A 130 16.56 7.35 6.46
CA LYS A 130 16.12 6.87 7.78
C LYS A 130 17.02 5.78 8.39
N LEU A 131 17.65 4.92 7.58
CA LEU A 131 18.60 3.89 8.03
C LEU A 131 19.90 4.51 8.58
N MET A 132 20.36 5.62 8.00
CA MET A 132 21.50 6.37 8.53
C MET A 132 21.21 6.87 9.95
N TYR A 133 20.03 7.45 10.18
CA TYR A 133 19.63 7.92 11.51
C TYR A 133 19.38 6.78 12.52
N VAL A 134 18.87 5.62 12.09
CA VAL A 134 18.56 4.51 13.02
C VAL A 134 19.80 3.70 13.42
N VAL A 135 20.78 3.52 12.52
CA VAL A 135 22.05 2.84 12.85
C VAL A 135 22.88 3.66 13.83
N GLU A 136 22.85 4.99 13.73
CA GLU A 136 23.57 5.88 14.64
C GLU A 136 22.98 5.89 16.07
N ILE A 137 21.67 5.64 16.22
CA ILE A 137 21.00 5.58 17.53
C ILE A 137 21.16 4.20 18.21
N ALA A 138 21.33 3.12 17.43
CA ALA A 138 21.50 1.77 17.97
C ALA A 138 22.92 1.47 18.51
N GLY A 139 23.90 2.33 18.22
CA GLY A 139 25.31 2.12 18.58
C GLY A 139 25.73 2.61 19.98
N THR A 140 24.87 3.29 20.74
CA THR A 140 25.28 4.05 21.94
C THR A 140 24.70 3.57 23.28
N VAL A 141 24.02 2.42 23.35
CA VAL A 141 23.57 1.86 24.64
C VAL A 141 24.29 0.55 24.94
N THR A 142 25.55 0.67 25.37
CA THR A 142 26.22 -0.36 26.18
C THR A 142 26.57 0.22 27.54
N ASN A 143 26.26 -0.59 28.57
CA ASN A 143 26.84 -0.61 29.92
C ASN A 143 26.32 0.42 30.93
N ASN A 144 25.84 -0.12 32.05
CA ASN A 144 26.14 0.18 33.46
C ASN A 144 25.17 -0.70 34.28
N GLY A 145 25.59 -1.69 35.06
CA GLY A 145 26.62 -1.65 36.09
C GLY A 145 25.94 -2.08 37.38
N GLU A 146 25.70 -3.38 37.53
CA GLU A 146 25.10 -3.98 38.71
C GLU A 146 26.15 -4.01 39.83
N ALA A 147 26.06 -3.03 40.74
CA ALA A 147 26.81 -3.01 41.97
C ALA A 147 25.85 -3.35 43.12
N ALA A 148 25.94 -4.59 43.59
CA ALA A 148 25.43 -4.99 44.87
C ALA A 148 26.24 -4.26 45.95
N ASP A 149 25.59 -3.44 46.77
CA ASP A 149 26.12 -3.10 48.09
C ASP A 149 25.04 -3.35 49.15
N THR A 150 25.46 -4.14 50.12
CA THR A 150 24.69 -4.63 51.25
C THR A 150 25.09 -3.75 52.43
N THR A 151 24.21 -2.86 52.90
CA THR A 151 24.40 -2.24 54.21
C THR A 151 23.09 -2.27 55.00
N ALA A 152 23.27 -2.68 56.25
CA ALA A 152 22.28 -3.18 57.17
C ALA A 152 21.34 -2.12 57.78
N GLN A 153 20.12 -2.58 58.05
CA GLN A 153 19.12 -2.19 59.05
C GLN A 153 19.43 -1.03 60.01
N ILE A 154 18.50 -0.06 60.05
CA ILE A 154 18.04 0.68 61.26
C ILE A 154 16.50 0.88 61.12
N PRO A 155 15.70 0.78 62.20
CA PRO A 155 14.35 0.20 62.15
C PRO A 155 13.19 1.14 61.79
N SER A 156 12.14 0.50 61.30
CA SER A 156 10.81 0.94 60.88
C SER A 156 10.10 1.97 61.74
N ALA A 157 9.56 3.01 61.08
CA ALA A 157 8.32 3.68 61.47
C ALA A 157 7.27 3.43 60.38
N PRO A 158 6.00 3.09 60.71
CA PRO A 158 4.97 2.84 59.72
C PRO A 158 4.36 4.18 59.30
N GLU A 159 5.01 4.90 58.39
CA GLU A 159 4.39 6.06 57.74
C GLU A 159 3.57 5.59 56.54
N THR A 160 2.35 5.12 56.80
CA THR A 160 1.30 5.21 55.77
C THR A 160 0.93 6.69 55.66
N LEU A 161 1.73 7.43 54.89
CA LEU A 161 1.47 8.84 54.64
C LEU A 161 0.11 8.97 53.92
N PRO A 162 -0.71 9.96 54.31
CA PRO A 162 -1.99 10.18 53.67
C PRO A 162 -1.80 10.38 52.16
N VAL A 163 -2.61 9.71 51.36
CA VAL A 163 -2.52 9.79 49.88
C VAL A 163 -3.46 10.86 49.35
N ASP A 164 -4.54 11.15 50.08
CA ASP A 164 -5.53 12.15 49.72
C ASP A 164 -5.37 13.47 50.49
N GLY A 165 -5.67 14.58 49.83
CA GLY A 165 -5.54 15.93 50.40
C GLY A 165 -6.45 16.15 51.61
N ALA A 166 -7.62 15.50 51.67
CA ALA A 166 -8.53 15.60 52.81
C ALA A 166 -7.92 15.01 54.08
N GLU A 167 -7.24 13.87 53.98
CA GLU A 167 -6.58 13.21 55.10
C GLU A 167 -5.41 14.04 55.64
N TRP A 168 -4.68 14.75 54.75
CA TRP A 168 -3.65 15.72 55.15
C TRP A 168 -4.24 16.90 55.92
N VAL A 169 -5.41 17.41 55.52
CA VAL A 169 -6.09 18.52 56.21
C VAL A 169 -6.55 18.10 57.60
N ASP A 170 -7.15 16.92 57.74
CA ASP A 170 -7.62 16.40 59.03
C ASP A 170 -6.44 16.14 59.98
N LEU A 171 -5.33 15.58 59.48
CA LEU A 171 -4.11 15.37 60.24
C LEU A 171 -3.47 16.70 60.68
N PHE A 172 -3.45 17.70 59.79
CA PHE A 172 -2.91 19.02 60.09
C PHE A 172 -3.73 19.75 61.15
N VAL A 173 -5.05 19.76 61.04
CA VAL A 173 -5.96 20.39 62.01
C VAL A 173 -5.91 19.65 63.36
N GLY A 174 -5.91 18.32 63.35
CA GLY A 174 -5.82 17.50 64.58
C GLY A 174 -4.53 17.74 65.35
N GLU A 175 -3.39 17.84 64.66
CA GLU A 175 -2.09 18.08 65.29
C GLU A 175 -1.98 19.50 65.87
N MET A 176 -2.58 20.50 65.22
CA MET A 176 -2.65 21.87 65.75
C MET A 176 -3.60 22.00 66.96
N MET A 177 -4.70 21.25 67.00
CA MET A 177 -5.60 21.24 68.16
C MET A 177 -4.93 20.69 69.43
N CYS A 178 -3.86 19.90 69.27
CA CYS A 178 -3.08 19.34 70.37
C CYS A 178 -1.92 20.25 70.84
N ALA A 179 -1.74 21.44 70.24
CA ALA A 179 -0.64 22.33 70.56
C ALA A 179 -0.85 23.06 71.91
N SER A 180 0.21 23.11 72.71
CA SER A 180 0.20 23.72 74.04
C SER A 180 0.42 25.24 74.03
N SER A 181 0.95 25.77 72.92
CA SER A 181 1.19 27.19 72.70
C SER A 181 1.22 27.50 71.20
N VAL A 182 1.16 28.78 70.84
CA VAL A 182 1.23 29.21 69.43
C VAL A 182 2.57 28.84 68.80
N ASP A 183 3.67 28.88 69.54
CA ASP A 183 4.99 28.53 69.00
C ASP A 183 5.16 27.00 68.86
N ASP A 184 4.54 26.22 69.74
CA ASP A 184 4.41 24.75 69.58
C ASP A 184 3.58 24.40 68.33
N ALA A 185 2.47 25.10 68.09
CA ALA A 185 1.66 24.93 66.89
C ALA A 185 2.45 25.25 65.60
N LYS A 186 3.26 26.33 65.59
CA LYS A 186 4.13 26.67 64.45
C LYS A 186 5.19 25.61 64.20
N ALA A 187 5.82 25.09 65.26
CA ALA A 187 6.83 24.03 65.13
C ALA A 187 6.22 22.74 64.54
N ARG A 188 5.03 22.36 65.00
CA ARG A 188 4.26 21.22 64.45
C ARG A 188 3.86 21.44 63.00
N ALA A 189 3.33 22.61 62.68
CA ALA A 189 2.95 22.97 61.31
C ALA A 189 4.15 22.92 60.35
N SER A 190 5.31 23.46 60.77
CA SER A 190 6.54 23.40 59.99
C SER A 190 6.97 21.97 59.71
N LYS A 191 6.92 21.09 60.72
CA LYS A 191 7.29 19.68 60.56
C LYS A 191 6.32 18.95 59.63
N LEU A 192 5.02 19.16 59.76
CA LEU A 192 4.01 18.54 58.90
C LEU A 192 4.14 18.99 57.44
N LEU A 193 4.40 20.27 57.20
CA LEU A 193 4.63 20.78 55.85
C LEU A 193 5.89 20.19 55.21
N GLU A 194 6.95 19.98 56.00
CA GLU A 194 8.17 19.31 55.52
C GLU A 194 7.90 17.85 55.12
N VAL A 195 7.08 17.12 55.89
CA VAL A 195 6.68 15.74 55.55
C VAL A 195 5.79 15.73 54.30
N LEU A 196 4.87 16.70 54.16
CA LEU A 196 4.03 16.86 52.98
C LEU A 196 4.87 17.18 51.73
N GLU A 197 5.86 18.07 51.83
CA GLU A 197 6.78 18.37 50.72
C GLU A 197 7.57 17.13 50.27
N LYS A 198 8.07 16.35 51.23
CA LYS A 198 8.74 15.06 50.95
C LYS A 198 7.80 14.07 50.27
N SER A 199 6.57 13.93 50.80
CA SER A 199 5.55 13.05 50.24
C SER A 199 5.19 13.41 48.79
N ILE A 200 4.96 14.71 48.52
CA ILE A 200 4.67 15.21 47.17
C ILE A 200 5.86 14.98 46.24
N SER A 201 7.08 15.30 46.69
CA SER A 201 8.30 15.12 45.88
C SER A 201 8.50 13.66 45.49
N GLU A 202 8.31 12.74 46.43
CA GLU A 202 8.38 11.29 46.17
C GLU A 202 7.29 10.82 45.22
N HIS A 203 6.05 11.27 45.41
CA HIS A 203 4.94 10.90 44.54
C HIS A 203 5.19 11.38 43.10
N VAL A 204 5.57 12.64 42.92
CA VAL A 204 5.89 13.22 41.60
C VAL A 204 7.06 12.47 40.95
N ALA A 205 8.10 12.13 41.71
CA ALA A 205 9.22 11.34 41.19
C ALA A 205 8.79 9.93 40.76
N LYS A 206 7.94 9.26 41.54
CA LYS A 206 7.38 7.94 41.22
C LYS A 206 6.48 8.00 39.98
N GLU A 207 5.62 9.00 39.88
CA GLU A 207 4.73 9.22 38.74
C GLU A 207 5.52 9.54 37.45
N ALA A 208 6.57 10.37 37.55
CA ALA A 208 7.49 10.63 36.44
C ALA A 208 8.24 9.35 36.01
N ALA A 209 8.72 8.54 36.95
CA ALA A 209 9.37 7.27 36.63
C ALA A 209 8.40 6.26 36.00
N GLN A 210 7.16 6.19 36.50
CA GLN A 210 6.13 5.29 35.98
C GLN A 210 5.66 5.70 34.58
N SER A 211 5.41 6.98 34.35
CA SER A 211 5.04 7.53 33.04
C SER A 211 6.15 7.30 32.02
N PHE A 212 7.41 7.61 32.38
CA PHE A 212 8.58 7.33 31.55
C PHE A 212 8.72 5.83 31.24
N HIS A 213 8.53 4.95 32.23
CA HIS A 213 8.59 3.51 32.02
C HIS A 213 7.50 3.03 31.05
N LYS A 214 6.26 3.53 31.19
CA LYS A 214 5.14 3.20 30.29
C LYS A 214 5.42 3.67 28.86
N GLU A 215 5.91 4.89 28.69
CA GLU A 215 6.30 5.41 27.37
C GLU A 215 7.42 4.57 26.75
N ASN A 216 8.43 4.20 27.54
CA ASN A 216 9.53 3.34 27.07
C ASN A 216 9.04 1.97 26.60
N MET A 217 8.08 1.36 27.31
CA MET A 217 7.44 0.11 26.89
C MET A 217 6.67 0.28 25.58
N MET A 218 5.84 1.32 25.45
CA MET A 218 5.09 1.59 24.22
C MET A 218 6.02 1.86 23.02
N LEU A 219 7.10 2.63 23.21
CA LEU A 219 8.08 2.90 22.15
C LEU A 219 8.80 1.62 21.70
N LYS A 220 9.16 0.74 22.64
CA LYS A 220 9.77 -0.56 22.32
C LYS A 220 8.83 -1.45 21.50
N GLU A 221 7.55 -1.50 21.85
CA GLU A 221 6.54 -2.23 21.08
C GLU A 221 6.40 -1.67 19.66
N GLN A 222 6.31 -0.34 19.51
CA GLN A 222 6.25 0.31 18.19
C GLN A 222 7.48 0.02 17.33
N ILE A 223 8.68 0.08 17.92
CA ILE A 223 9.93 -0.28 17.23
C ILE A 223 9.88 -1.74 16.77
N GLN A 224 9.38 -2.65 17.60
CA GLN A 224 9.26 -4.06 17.25
C GLN A 224 8.31 -4.27 16.08
N VAL A 225 7.16 -3.59 16.06
CA VAL A 225 6.20 -3.62 14.94
C VAL A 225 6.85 -3.12 13.66
N LEU A 226 7.54 -1.97 13.71
CA LEU A 226 8.24 -1.42 12.55
C LEU A 226 9.32 -2.37 11.99
N ILE A 227 10.03 -3.11 12.85
CA ILE A 227 11.01 -4.11 12.43
C ILE A 227 10.32 -5.28 11.70
N GLN A 228 9.18 -5.74 12.20
CA GLN A 228 8.39 -6.80 11.56
C GLN A 228 7.89 -6.35 10.18
N GLU A 229 7.30 -5.15 10.09
CA GLU A 229 6.85 -4.58 8.83
C GLU A 229 8.01 -4.39 7.84
N ASN A 230 9.18 -3.93 8.31
CA ASN A 230 10.36 -3.79 7.48
C ASN A 230 10.79 -5.14 6.88
N THR A 231 10.65 -6.22 7.64
CA THR A 231 10.92 -7.59 7.20
C THR A 231 9.94 -8.06 6.14
N VAL A 232 8.63 -7.81 6.33
CA VAL A 232 7.60 -8.11 5.31
C VAL A 232 7.89 -7.35 4.02
N LEU A 233 8.20 -6.06 4.12
CA LEU A 233 8.55 -5.22 2.97
C LEU A 233 9.81 -5.73 2.26
N LYS A 234 10.87 -6.14 2.99
CA LYS A 234 12.07 -6.74 2.39
C LYS A 234 11.74 -8.00 1.60
N ARG A 235 10.87 -8.87 2.13
CA ARG A 235 10.40 -10.07 1.41
C ARG A 235 9.61 -9.71 0.16
N ALA A 236 8.70 -8.74 0.25
CA ALA A 236 7.91 -8.27 -0.90
C ALA A 236 8.81 -7.72 -2.01
N VAL A 237 9.83 -6.93 -1.67
CA VAL A 237 10.81 -6.39 -2.62
C VAL A 237 11.61 -7.52 -3.30
N ALA A 238 12.04 -8.54 -2.55
CA ALA A 238 12.75 -9.68 -3.12
C ALA A 238 11.89 -10.46 -4.14
N ILE A 239 10.61 -10.71 -3.80
CA ILE A 239 9.65 -11.36 -4.70
C ILE A 239 9.40 -10.50 -5.95
N GLN A 240 9.29 -9.18 -5.78
CA GLN A 240 9.09 -8.28 -6.91
C GLN A 240 10.29 -8.29 -7.86
N HIS A 241 11.51 -8.30 -7.31
CA HIS A 241 12.74 -8.38 -8.10
C HIS A 241 12.81 -9.70 -8.89
N GLU A 242 12.50 -10.83 -8.25
CA GLU A 242 12.45 -12.14 -8.91
C GLU A 242 11.44 -12.16 -10.07
N ARG A 243 10.22 -11.70 -9.82
CA ARG A 243 9.18 -11.60 -10.87
C ARG A 243 9.61 -10.71 -12.02
N GLN A 244 10.22 -9.57 -11.72
CA GLN A 244 10.69 -8.66 -12.74
C GLN A 244 11.79 -9.28 -13.61
N LYS A 245 12.69 -10.05 -13.00
CA LYS A 245 13.70 -10.82 -13.72
C LYS A 245 13.05 -11.88 -14.64
N GLU A 246 12.06 -12.63 -14.14
CA GLU A 246 11.33 -13.59 -14.98
C GLU A 246 10.64 -12.94 -16.18
N TYR A 247 10.09 -11.72 -16.02
CA TYR A 247 9.51 -10.97 -17.13
C TYR A 247 10.56 -10.54 -18.15
N GLN A 248 11.74 -10.11 -17.70
CA GLN A 248 12.85 -9.78 -18.60
C GLN A 248 13.30 -11.02 -19.39
N ASP A 249 13.47 -12.15 -18.71
CA ASP A 249 13.87 -13.41 -19.34
C ASP A 249 12.83 -13.86 -20.39
N LYS A 250 11.52 -13.79 -20.06
CA LYS A 250 10.43 -14.08 -21.01
C LYS A 250 10.40 -13.10 -22.19
N ASN A 251 10.71 -11.82 -21.97
CA ASN A 251 10.78 -10.85 -23.06
C ASN A 251 11.93 -11.18 -24.02
N ASN A 252 13.10 -11.54 -23.49
CA ASN A 252 14.24 -11.98 -24.30
C ASN A 252 13.92 -13.24 -25.12
N GLU A 253 13.24 -14.22 -24.51
CA GLU A 253 12.79 -15.44 -25.20
C GLU A 253 11.77 -15.12 -26.30
N LEU A 254 10.83 -14.22 -26.01
CA LEU A 254 9.82 -13.76 -26.97
C LEU A 254 10.47 -13.05 -28.16
N GLU A 255 11.48 -12.21 -27.93
CA GLU A 255 12.25 -11.58 -29.00
C GLU A 255 13.00 -12.60 -29.86
N HIS A 256 13.64 -13.59 -29.24
CA HIS A 256 14.29 -14.69 -29.95
C HIS A 256 13.28 -15.50 -30.80
N LEU A 257 12.11 -15.82 -30.25
CA LEU A 257 11.06 -16.53 -30.99
C LEU A 257 10.53 -15.70 -32.17
N LYS A 258 10.36 -14.39 -32.01
CA LYS A 258 9.98 -13.50 -33.13
C LYS A 258 11.01 -13.54 -34.26
N GLN A 259 12.31 -13.56 -33.93
CA GLN A 259 13.37 -13.68 -34.93
C GLN A 259 13.29 -15.02 -35.66
N LEU A 260 13.10 -16.13 -34.93
CA LEU A 260 12.99 -17.46 -35.52
C LEU A 260 11.75 -17.58 -36.44
N VAL A 261 10.60 -17.04 -36.02
CA VAL A 261 9.39 -16.99 -36.85
C VAL A 261 9.63 -16.20 -38.14
N SER A 262 10.29 -15.04 -38.04
CA SER A 262 10.64 -14.23 -39.21
C SER A 262 11.56 -15.00 -40.16
N GLN A 263 12.52 -15.75 -39.62
CA GLN A 263 13.42 -16.59 -40.40
C GLN A 263 12.69 -17.70 -41.16
N TYR A 264 11.76 -18.41 -40.50
CA TYR A 264 10.96 -19.44 -41.16
C TYR A 264 10.00 -18.87 -42.22
N GLN A 265 9.44 -17.68 -41.99
CA GLN A 265 8.63 -17.00 -42.99
C GLN A 265 9.43 -16.67 -44.26
N GLU A 266 10.69 -16.24 -44.12
CA GLU A 266 11.57 -15.98 -45.26
C GLU A 266 11.92 -17.26 -46.03
N GLN A 267 12.19 -18.35 -45.30
CA GLN A 267 12.46 -19.65 -45.91
C GLN A 267 11.25 -20.16 -46.71
N LEU A 268 10.04 -20.05 -46.16
CA LEU A 268 8.80 -20.38 -46.87
C LEU A 268 8.66 -19.57 -48.15
N ARG A 269 8.84 -18.24 -48.09
CA ARG A 269 8.75 -17.37 -49.26
C ARG A 269 9.76 -17.76 -50.34
N THR A 270 10.99 -18.11 -49.95
CA THR A 270 12.04 -18.55 -50.87
C THR A 270 11.67 -19.87 -51.55
N LEU A 271 11.16 -20.85 -50.79
CA LEU A 271 10.73 -22.14 -51.33
C LEU A 271 9.52 -21.99 -52.25
N GLU A 272 8.57 -21.11 -51.92
CA GLU A 272 7.41 -20.81 -52.76
C GLU A 272 7.85 -20.21 -54.11
N VAL A 273 8.77 -19.24 -54.11
CA VAL A 273 9.32 -18.65 -55.34
C VAL A 273 10.07 -19.70 -56.17
N ASN A 274 10.88 -20.55 -55.54
CA ASN A 274 11.61 -21.61 -56.24
C ASN A 274 10.66 -22.63 -56.88
N ASN A 275 9.64 -23.08 -56.16
CA ASN A 275 8.64 -24.00 -56.69
C ASN A 275 7.86 -23.39 -57.86
N TYR A 276 7.52 -22.11 -57.77
CA TYR A 276 6.88 -21.38 -58.87
C TYR A 276 7.78 -21.33 -60.11
N ALA A 277 9.06 -20.94 -59.95
CA ALA A 277 10.02 -20.90 -61.04
C ALA A 277 10.19 -22.27 -61.72
N LEU A 278 10.33 -23.34 -60.93
CA LEU A 278 10.40 -24.71 -61.44
C LEU A 278 9.12 -25.10 -62.20
N THR A 279 7.94 -24.75 -61.69
CA THR A 279 6.66 -25.02 -62.35
C THR A 279 6.57 -24.33 -63.71
N ILE A 280 7.02 -23.08 -63.81
CA ILE A 280 7.06 -22.33 -65.07
C ILE A 280 8.05 -22.95 -66.06
N HIS A 281 9.27 -23.28 -65.62
CA HIS A 281 10.26 -23.94 -66.48
C HIS A 281 9.79 -25.30 -66.98
N LEU A 282 9.15 -26.10 -66.13
CA LEU A 282 8.60 -27.41 -66.50
C LEU A 282 7.50 -27.28 -67.55
N ARG A 283 6.58 -26.33 -67.38
CA ARG A 283 5.55 -26.02 -68.39
C ARG A 283 6.16 -25.59 -69.72
N GLN A 284 7.18 -24.74 -69.68
CA GLN A 284 7.88 -24.28 -70.87
C GLN A 284 8.58 -25.45 -71.60
N ALA A 285 9.25 -26.35 -70.87
CA ALA A 285 9.84 -27.56 -71.43
C ALA A 285 8.79 -28.49 -72.06
N GLN A 286 7.62 -28.65 -71.43
CA GLN A 286 6.52 -29.46 -71.97
C GLN A 286 5.91 -28.86 -73.25
N GLN A 287 5.73 -27.55 -73.31
CA GLN A 287 5.20 -26.86 -74.50
C GLN A 287 6.22 -26.87 -75.66
N ASN A 288 7.51 -26.72 -75.35
CA ASN A 288 8.60 -26.79 -76.32
C ASN A 288 8.91 -28.23 -76.78
N ASN A 289 8.41 -29.26 -76.09
CA ASN A 289 8.46 -30.67 -76.49
C ASN A 289 7.29 -31.08 -77.40
N SER A 290 6.63 -30.13 -78.07
CA SER A 290 5.75 -30.41 -79.20
C SER A 290 6.60 -30.87 -80.40
N ILE A 291 7.20 -32.06 -80.32
CA ILE A 291 7.82 -32.75 -81.45
C ILE A 291 6.69 -33.03 -82.46
N PRO A 292 6.74 -32.49 -83.69
CA PRO A 292 5.84 -32.92 -84.76
C PRO A 292 6.04 -34.42 -84.96
N GLY A 293 4.98 -35.19 -84.75
CA GLY A 293 5.01 -36.63 -84.53
C GLY A 293 5.91 -37.42 -85.48
N ARG A 294 6.97 -37.99 -84.91
CA ARG A 294 7.64 -39.15 -85.50
C ARG A 294 8.10 -40.10 -84.41
N PHE A 295 7.12 -40.61 -83.67
CA PHE A 295 7.32 -41.88 -82.96
C PHE A 295 7.40 -42.98 -84.01
N HIS A 296 8.51 -43.71 -84.02
CA HIS A 296 8.65 -44.93 -84.80
C HIS A 296 7.94 -46.05 -84.02
N PRO A 297 6.87 -46.68 -84.55
CA PRO A 297 6.30 -47.83 -83.88
C PRO A 297 7.22 -49.03 -84.13
N ASP A 298 7.47 -49.77 -83.06
CA ASP A 298 7.88 -51.16 -82.98
C ASP A 298 8.94 -51.65 -83.98
N ILE A 299 10.17 -51.81 -83.48
CA ILE A 299 11.05 -52.88 -83.94
C ILE A 299 11.42 -53.71 -82.71
N PHE A 300 11.06 -54.98 -82.81
CA PHE A 300 11.14 -56.09 -81.85
C PHE A 300 12.44 -56.20 -81.04
#